data_AF-A0A7S1TFG8-F1
#
_entry.id   AF-A0A7S1TFG8-F1
#
_cell.length_a   1.000
_cell.length_b   1.000
_cell.length_c   1.000
_cell.angle_alpha   90.00
_cell.angle_beta   90.00
_cell.angle_gamma   90.00
#
_symmetry.space_group_name_H-M   'P 1'
#
loop_
_entity.id
_entity.type
_entity.pdbx_description
1 polymer ?
#
loop_
_entity_poly.entity_id
_entity_poly.type
_entity_poly.pdbx_seq_one_letter_code
_entity_poly.pdbx_strand_id
1 'polypeptide(L)'
;ENSFCNGLSTLLSNVVFNAVPTPEMNDRPWLIEYKSGAMCRLESLVFPNTFAGLRVSEVATLLFDHYLLLVALCDRSNRSWVPVRPNSVLDEYVSGIFLTALEEQILENVLASVAESLDSSRQRSSSQVTAQRPFPITSDDLESTLHTSATAFGEAEPSDSEEESDTVRTEN
;
A
#
# COMPACT_ATOMS: atom_id res chain seq x y z
N GLU A 1 -25.48 19.01 9.58
CA GLU A 1 -24.24 19.08 8.76
C GLU A 1 -23.32 17.93 9.14
N ASN A 2 -22.54 17.43 8.19
CA ASN A 2 -21.55 16.40 8.46
C ASN A 2 -20.35 17.07 9.15
N SER A 3 -20.28 17.00 10.49
CA SER A 3 -19.25 17.72 11.28
C SER A 3 -17.84 17.14 11.13
N PHE A 4 -17.70 15.94 10.57
CA PHE A 4 -16.40 15.27 10.41
C PHE A 4 -15.65 15.68 9.14
N CYS A 5 -16.35 15.79 8.01
CA CYS A 5 -15.75 16.14 6.73
C CYS A 5 -16.80 16.74 5.79
N ASN A 6 -16.60 18.00 5.42
CA ASN A 6 -17.47 18.69 4.47
C ASN A 6 -17.42 18.01 3.10
N GLY A 7 -18.59 17.77 2.49
CA GLY A 7 -18.69 17.14 1.18
C GLY A 7 -18.57 15.61 1.16
N LEU A 8 -18.24 14.96 2.29
CA LEU A 8 -18.17 13.48 2.34
C LEU A 8 -19.50 12.80 1.97
N SER A 9 -20.63 13.36 2.40
CA SER A 9 -21.95 12.85 2.06
C SER A 9 -22.22 12.89 0.55
N THR A 10 -21.77 13.95 -0.12
CA THR A 10 -21.89 14.10 -1.57
C THR A 10 -20.97 13.13 -2.30
N LEU A 11 -19.73 12.97 -1.85
CA LEU A 11 -18.80 11.99 -2.40
C LEU A 11 -19.38 10.58 -2.31
N LEU A 12 -19.85 10.16 -1.12
CA LEU A 12 -20.45 8.84 -0.93
C LEU A 12 -21.71 8.65 -1.77
N SER A 13 -22.53 9.70 -1.92
CA SER A 13 -23.71 9.65 -2.78
C SER A 13 -23.31 9.41 -4.24
N ASN A 14 -22.36 10.18 -4.78
CA ASN A 14 -21.90 10.00 -6.17
C ASN A 14 -21.32 8.60 -6.41
N VAL A 15 -20.63 8.05 -5.41
CA VAL A 15 -20.01 6.73 -5.50
C VAL A 15 -21.03 5.58 -5.44
N VAL A 16 -22.13 5.76 -4.70
CA VAL A 16 -23.18 4.75 -4.54
C VAL A 16 -24.24 4.83 -5.64
N PHE A 17 -24.53 6.04 -6.13
CA PHE A 17 -25.47 6.25 -7.23
C PHE A 17 -24.76 6.10 -8.57
N ASN A 18 -25.15 5.10 -9.36
CA ASN A 18 -24.63 4.87 -10.73
C ASN A 18 -25.04 5.94 -11.78
N ALA A 19 -25.34 7.17 -11.34
CA ALA A 19 -25.50 8.28 -12.26
C ALA A 19 -24.10 8.73 -12.70
N VAL A 20 -23.75 8.47 -13.95
CA VAL A 20 -22.46 8.87 -14.53
C VAL A 20 -22.64 10.22 -15.22
N PRO A 21 -22.32 11.36 -14.56
CA PRO A 21 -22.43 12.65 -15.21
C PRO A 21 -21.34 12.78 -16.29
N THR A 22 -21.74 13.12 -17.51
CA THR A 22 -20.81 13.34 -18.61
C THR A 22 -20.36 14.80 -18.65
N PRO A 23 -19.05 15.09 -18.63
CA PRO A 23 -18.54 16.44 -18.90
C PRO A 23 -18.96 16.92 -20.29
N GLU A 24 -19.42 18.16 -20.37
CA GLU A 24 -19.80 18.82 -21.62
C GLU A 24 -18.75 19.86 -22.00
N MET A 25 -18.60 20.10 -23.30
CA MET A 25 -17.59 21.03 -23.83
C MET A 25 -17.78 22.48 -23.35
N ASN A 26 -19.00 22.84 -22.94
CA ASN A 26 -19.35 24.16 -22.43
C ASN A 26 -19.32 24.25 -20.89
N ASP A 27 -18.96 23.17 -20.20
CA ASP A 27 -18.87 23.19 -18.74
C ASP A 27 -17.74 24.13 -18.29
N ARG A 28 -17.96 24.74 -17.12
CA ARG A 28 -16.89 25.49 -16.45
C ARG A 28 -15.80 24.51 -16.00
N PRO A 29 -14.52 24.92 -15.95
CA PRO A 29 -13.41 24.02 -15.56
C PRO A 29 -13.65 23.24 -14.26
N TRP A 30 -14.15 23.91 -13.20
CA TRP A 30 -14.45 23.24 -11.92
C TRP A 30 -15.57 22.20 -12.03
N LEU A 31 -16.52 22.38 -12.97
CA LEU A 31 -17.61 21.44 -13.16
C LEU A 31 -17.15 20.22 -13.95
N ILE A 32 -16.20 20.39 -14.87
CA ILE A 32 -15.53 19.28 -15.56
C ILE A 32 -14.83 18.39 -14.52
N GLU A 33 -14.01 18.98 -13.64
CA GLU A 33 -13.33 18.25 -12.56
C GLU A 33 -14.31 17.54 -11.64
N TYR A 34 -15.39 18.23 -11.23
CA TYR A 34 -16.44 17.63 -10.41
C TYR A 34 -17.09 16.43 -11.09
N LYS A 35 -17.50 16.58 -12.36
CA LYS A 35 -18.14 15.50 -13.13
C LYS A 35 -17.19 14.32 -13.32
N SER A 36 -15.92 14.58 -13.66
CA SER A 36 -14.88 13.53 -13.76
C SER A 36 -14.69 12.78 -12.45
N GLY A 37 -14.64 13.47 -11.31
CA GLY A 37 -14.57 12.82 -9.99
C GLY A 37 -15.84 12.04 -9.64
N ALA A 38 -17.01 12.52 -10.07
CA ALA A 38 -18.29 11.84 -9.87
C ALA A 38 -18.49 10.61 -10.78
N MET A 39 -17.61 10.36 -11.75
CA MET A 39 -17.57 9.11 -12.51
C MET A 39 -16.94 7.96 -11.71
N CYS A 40 -16.26 8.26 -10.61
CA CYS A 40 -15.65 7.24 -9.76
C CYS A 40 -16.71 6.42 -9.02
N ARG A 41 -16.48 5.12 -8.91
CA ARG A 41 -17.35 4.17 -8.22
C ARG A 41 -16.54 3.16 -7.40
N LEU A 42 -17.21 2.49 -6.47
CA LEU A 42 -16.60 1.44 -5.67
C LEU A 42 -16.74 0.09 -6.36
N GLU A 43 -15.62 -0.60 -6.48
CA GLU A 43 -15.52 -1.89 -7.15
C GLU A 43 -14.81 -2.88 -6.22
N SER A 44 -15.27 -4.13 -6.21
CA SER A 44 -14.68 -5.19 -5.41
C SER A 44 -13.91 -6.14 -6.32
N LEU A 45 -12.60 -6.26 -6.12
CA LEU A 45 -11.75 -7.16 -6.91
C LEU A 45 -10.99 -8.11 -5.99
N VAL A 46 -10.72 -9.32 -6.48
CA VAL A 46 -9.85 -10.30 -5.81
C VAL A 46 -8.42 -10.08 -6.26
N PHE A 47 -7.49 -9.94 -5.32
CA PHE A 47 -6.08 -9.81 -5.64
C PHE A 47 -5.51 -11.12 -6.20
N PRO A 48 -4.76 -11.07 -7.31
CA PRO A 48 -3.93 -12.18 -7.74
C PRO A 48 -2.90 -12.57 -6.67
N ASN A 49 -2.58 -13.87 -6.58
CA ASN A 49 -1.59 -14.38 -5.62
C ASN A 49 -0.19 -13.76 -5.76
N THR A 50 0.13 -13.21 -6.94
CA THR A 50 1.37 -12.48 -7.18
C THR A 50 1.61 -11.34 -6.17
N PHE A 51 0.53 -10.72 -5.68
CA PHE A 51 0.60 -9.63 -4.71
C PHE A 51 0.81 -10.12 -3.27
N ALA A 52 0.63 -11.41 -2.99
CA ALA A 52 0.81 -11.95 -1.65
C ALA A 52 2.24 -11.71 -1.15
N GLY A 53 2.37 -11.38 0.13
CA GLY A 53 3.65 -11.08 0.76
C GLY A 53 4.20 -9.67 0.47
N LEU A 54 3.54 -8.87 -0.39
CA LEU A 54 3.91 -7.48 -0.62
C LEU A 54 3.34 -6.55 0.46
N ARG A 55 4.03 -5.44 0.72
CA ARG A 55 3.49 -4.41 1.60
C ARG A 55 2.31 -3.72 0.93
N VAL A 56 1.24 -3.52 1.69
CA VAL A 56 0.02 -2.90 1.20
C VAL A 56 0.29 -1.49 0.65
N SER A 57 1.21 -0.73 1.25
CA SER A 57 1.61 0.58 0.70
C SER A 57 2.19 0.50 -0.71
N GLU A 58 3.07 -0.47 -0.98
CA GLU A 58 3.71 -0.64 -2.28
C GLU A 58 2.69 -1.05 -3.34
N VAL A 59 1.80 -1.97 -2.98
CA VAL A 59 0.70 -2.42 -3.84
C VAL A 59 -0.28 -1.27 -4.12
N ALA A 60 -0.66 -0.51 -3.10
CA ALA A 60 -1.58 0.62 -3.26
C ALA A 60 -1.00 1.71 -4.16
N THR A 61 0.29 2.05 -4.01
CA THR A 61 0.97 3.00 -4.89
C THR A 61 1.03 2.50 -6.32
N LEU A 62 1.39 1.23 -6.53
CA LEU A 62 1.43 0.64 -7.86
C LEU A 62 0.06 0.69 -8.53
N LEU A 63 -1.00 0.29 -7.83
CA LEU A 63 -2.37 0.30 -8.38
C LEU A 63 -2.90 1.71 -8.63
N PHE A 64 -2.45 2.70 -7.85
CA PHE A 64 -2.82 4.09 -8.06
C PHE A 64 -2.35 4.63 -9.43
N ASP A 65 -1.16 4.22 -9.89
CA ASP A 65 -0.65 4.55 -11.23
C ASP A 65 -1.52 3.97 -12.36
N HIS A 66 -2.37 2.99 -12.04
CA HIS A 66 -3.34 2.36 -12.92
C HIS A 66 -4.79 2.77 -12.62
N TYR A 67 -5.01 3.93 -11.98
CA TYR A 67 -6.34 4.48 -11.66
C TYR A 67 -7.18 3.60 -10.72
N LEU A 68 -6.53 2.78 -9.89
CA LEU A 68 -7.17 1.93 -8.89
C LEU A 68 -6.77 2.42 -7.49
N LEU A 69 -7.64 3.21 -6.85
CA LEU A 69 -7.42 3.66 -5.49
C LEU A 69 -7.93 2.61 -4.49
N LEU A 70 -7.03 1.90 -3.82
CA LEU A 70 -7.40 0.91 -2.79
C LEU A 70 -7.94 1.61 -1.52
N VAL A 71 -9.16 1.25 -1.10
CA VAL A 71 -9.87 1.86 0.03
C VAL A 71 -9.97 0.93 1.23
N ALA A 72 -10.23 -0.36 0.99
CA ALA A 72 -10.38 -1.35 2.04
C ALA A 72 -9.94 -2.74 1.57
N LEU A 73 -9.64 -3.62 2.53
CA LEU A 73 -9.32 -5.03 2.32
C LEU A 73 -10.28 -5.91 3.11
N CYS A 74 -10.63 -7.07 2.58
CA CYS A 74 -11.42 -8.07 3.30
C CYS A 74 -10.48 -9.01 4.05
N ASP A 75 -10.49 -8.97 5.39
CA ASP A 75 -9.80 -9.95 6.21
C ASP A 75 -10.49 -11.31 6.04
N ARG A 76 -9.80 -12.26 5.44
CA ARG A 76 -10.31 -13.61 5.16
C ARG A 76 -10.72 -14.34 6.44
N SER A 77 -10.01 -14.10 7.54
CA SER A 77 -10.22 -14.79 8.83
C SER A 77 -11.58 -14.45 9.41
N ASN A 78 -11.95 -13.17 9.32
CA ASN A 78 -13.15 -12.62 9.95
C ASN A 78 -14.26 -12.25 8.95
N ARG A 79 -13.99 -12.37 7.64
CA ARG A 79 -14.85 -11.91 6.54
C ARG A 79 -15.30 -10.45 6.72
N SER A 80 -14.44 -9.64 7.33
CA SER A 80 -14.71 -8.26 7.67
C SER A 80 -13.88 -7.31 6.82
N TRP A 81 -14.51 -6.26 6.31
CA TRP A 81 -13.81 -5.17 5.64
C TRP A 81 -13.04 -4.34 6.66
N VAL A 82 -11.73 -4.22 6.43
CA VAL A 82 -10.83 -3.40 7.24
C VAL A 82 -10.25 -2.28 6.38
N PRO A 83 -10.06 -1.08 6.96
CA PRO A 83 -9.38 0.00 6.26
C PRO A 83 -7.94 -0.40 5.94
N VAL A 84 -7.43 0.15 4.84
CA VAL A 84 -6.05 -0.07 4.39
C VAL A 84 -5.06 0.37 5.48
N ARG A 85 -4.14 -0.52 5.86
CA ARG A 85 -3.03 -0.23 6.77
C ARG A 85 -1.73 -0.23 5.97
N PRO A 86 -1.03 0.90 5.82
CA PRO A 86 0.16 0.97 4.95
C PRO A 86 1.24 -0.06 5.28
N ASN A 87 1.43 -0.34 6.57
CA ASN A 87 2.49 -1.23 7.07
C ASN A 87 2.08 -2.71 7.10
N SER A 88 0.85 -3.07 6.72
CA SER A 88 0.45 -4.47 6.65
C SER A 88 0.98 -5.13 5.38
N VAL A 89 1.09 -6.45 5.43
CA VAL A 89 1.40 -7.29 4.29
C VAL A 89 0.11 -7.84 3.70
N LEU A 90 0.04 -7.94 2.39
CA LEU A 90 -1.12 -8.51 1.71
C LEU A 90 -1.08 -10.05 1.83
N ASP A 91 -2.16 -10.64 2.32
CA ASP A 91 -2.32 -12.10 2.38
C ASP A 91 -2.77 -12.68 1.03
N GLU A 92 -2.65 -14.00 0.90
CA GLU A 92 -3.15 -14.72 -0.27
C GLU A 92 -4.69 -14.64 -0.38
N TYR A 93 -5.19 -14.49 -1.61
CA TYR A 93 -6.62 -14.47 -1.94
C TYR A 93 -7.45 -13.40 -1.20
N VAL A 94 -6.85 -12.23 -0.93
CA VAL A 94 -7.55 -11.10 -0.33
C VAL A 94 -8.41 -10.39 -1.38
N SER A 95 -9.60 -9.92 -0.98
CA SER A 95 -10.40 -9.00 -1.79
C SER A 95 -10.15 -7.57 -1.36
N GLY A 96 -10.11 -6.65 -2.32
CA GLY A 96 -10.02 -5.20 -2.10
C GLY A 96 -11.26 -4.47 -2.58
N ILE A 97 -11.60 -3.39 -1.89
CA ILE A 97 -12.49 -2.36 -2.42
C ILE A 97 -11.64 -1.24 -3.04
N PHE A 98 -11.96 -0.89 -4.27
CA PHE A 98 -11.28 0.11 -5.06
C PHE A 98 -12.23 1.25 -5.43
N LEU A 99 -11.75 2.49 -5.35
CA LEU A 99 -12.40 3.63 -5.97
C LEU A 99 -11.75 3.86 -7.35
N THR A 100 -12.55 3.84 -8.42
CA THR A 100 -12.04 3.95 -9.79
C THR A 100 -13.08 4.49 -10.75
N ALA A 101 -12.62 5.13 -11.83
CA ALA A 101 -13.46 5.55 -12.96
C ALA A 101 -13.41 4.56 -14.15
N LEU A 102 -12.53 3.55 -14.11
CA LEU A 102 -12.41 2.53 -15.17
C LEU A 102 -13.67 1.68 -15.26
N GLU A 103 -14.09 1.26 -16.44
CA GLU A 103 -15.25 0.35 -16.63
C GLU A 103 -15.00 -1.06 -16.07
N GLU A 104 -16.07 -1.72 -15.59
CA GLU A 104 -16.01 -3.01 -14.90
C GLU A 104 -15.32 -4.08 -15.75
N GLN A 105 -15.57 -4.10 -17.07
CA GLN A 105 -14.99 -5.08 -18.00
C GLN A 105 -13.47 -4.95 -18.14
N ILE A 106 -12.88 -3.82 -17.74
CA ILE A 106 -11.45 -3.54 -17.91
C ILE A 106 -10.69 -3.78 -16.60
N LEU A 107 -11.37 -3.77 -15.45
CA LEU A 107 -10.74 -3.85 -14.13
C LEU A 107 -9.92 -5.11 -13.91
N GLU A 108 -10.48 -6.28 -14.21
CA GLU A 108 -9.78 -7.55 -14.06
C GLU A 108 -8.55 -7.63 -14.97
N ASN A 109 -8.66 -7.09 -16.19
CA ASN A 109 -7.55 -7.04 -17.15
C ASN A 109 -6.42 -6.14 -16.66
N VAL A 110 -6.74 -4.98 -16.10
CA VAL A 110 -5.75 -4.06 -15.52
C VAL A 110 -5.07 -4.72 -14.33
N LEU A 111 -5.82 -5.30 -13.39
CA LEU A 111 -5.26 -5.95 -12.22
C LEU A 111 -4.37 -7.14 -12.59
N ALA A 112 -4.77 -7.94 -13.57
CA ALA A 112 -3.98 -9.05 -14.10
C ALA A 112 -2.69 -8.56 -14.80
N SER A 113 -2.78 -7.49 -15.59
CA SER A 113 -1.61 -6.90 -16.27
C SER A 113 -0.57 -6.37 -15.28
N VAL A 114 -1.03 -5.73 -14.19
CA VAL A 114 -0.14 -5.27 -13.11
C VAL A 114 0.53 -6.46 -12.42
N ALA A 115 -0.21 -7.54 -12.15
CA ALA A 115 0.35 -8.76 -11.58
C ALA A 115 1.44 -9.37 -12.48
N GLU A 116 1.18 -9.50 -13.79
CA GLU A 116 2.13 -10.05 -14.74
C GLU A 116 3.43 -9.23 -14.83
N SER A 117 3.31 -7.90 -14.78
CA SER A 117 4.45 -6.98 -14.74
C SER A 117 5.30 -7.17 -13.48
N LEU A 118 4.66 -7.38 -12.33
CA LEU A 118 5.33 -7.66 -11.06
C LEU A 118 6.09 -8.99 -11.10
N ASP A 119 5.46 -10.06 -11.60
CA ASP A 119 6.10 -11.38 -11.72
C ASP A 119 7.30 -11.34 -12.66
N SER A 120 7.16 -10.65 -13.80
CA SER A 120 8.25 -10.43 -14.76
C SER A 120 9.44 -9.69 -14.12
N SER A 121 9.14 -8.68 -13.28
CA SER A 121 10.18 -7.91 -12.59
C SER A 121 10.92 -8.74 -11.55
N ARG A 122 10.21 -9.59 -10.78
CA ARG A 122 10.82 -10.51 -9.81
C ARG A 122 11.74 -11.54 -10.47
N GLN A 123 11.35 -12.09 -11.62
CA GLN A 123 12.15 -13.07 -12.36
C GLN A 123 13.45 -12.47 -12.94
N ARG A 124 13.43 -11.19 -13.34
CA ARG A 124 14.64 -10.50 -13.81
C ARG A 124 15.63 -10.28 -12.67
N SER A 125 15.14 -9.90 -11.50
CA SER A 125 15.96 -9.69 -10.31
C SER A 125 16.64 -10.97 -9.82
N SER A 126 15.95 -12.12 -9.88
CA SER A 126 16.55 -13.41 -9.50
C SER A 126 17.62 -13.90 -10.49
N SER A 127 17.46 -13.59 -11.77
CA SER A 127 18.41 -13.99 -12.82
C SER A 127 19.75 -13.23 -12.75
N GLN A 128 19.77 -12.01 -12.19
CA GLN A 128 21.01 -11.24 -12.03
C GLN A 128 21.87 -11.68 -10.84
N VAL A 129 21.30 -12.30 -9.81
CA VAL A 129 22.05 -12.75 -8.62
C VAL A 129 22.94 -13.96 -8.92
N THR A 130 22.59 -14.79 -9.91
CA THR A 130 23.36 -15.99 -10.26
C THR A 130 24.59 -15.72 -11.15
N ALA A 131 24.78 -14.47 -11.62
CA ALA A 131 25.90 -14.10 -12.49
C ALA A 131 27.14 -13.57 -11.74
N GLN A 132 27.07 -13.36 -10.42
CA GLN A 132 28.27 -13.17 -9.61
C GLN A 132 28.84 -14.53 -9.23
N ARG A 133 29.63 -15.12 -10.14
CA ARG A 133 30.56 -16.17 -9.76
C ARG A 133 31.43 -15.63 -8.61
N PRO A 134 31.60 -16.35 -7.49
CA PRO A 134 32.67 -16.06 -6.55
C PRO A 134 33.96 -16.09 -7.35
N PHE A 135 34.73 -15.00 -7.33
CA PHE A 135 36.11 -15.07 -7.76
C PHE A 135 36.77 -16.22 -6.98
N PRO A 136 37.52 -17.12 -7.62
CA PRO A 136 38.28 -18.11 -6.87
C PRO A 136 39.21 -17.32 -5.95
N ILE A 137 38.99 -17.43 -4.64
CA ILE A 137 39.94 -16.98 -3.63
C ILE A 137 41.20 -17.79 -3.89
N THR A 138 42.20 -17.14 -4.51
CA THR A 138 43.55 -17.69 -4.58
C THR A 138 44.08 -17.78 -3.17
N SER A 139 44.71 -18.91 -2.86
CA SER A 139 45.15 -19.34 -1.53
C SER A 139 46.20 -18.44 -0.84
N ASP A 140 46.48 -17.25 -1.37
CA ASP A 140 47.54 -16.35 -0.90
C ASP A 140 47.05 -15.26 0.07
N ASP A 141 45.74 -15.11 0.29
CA ASP A 141 45.19 -14.06 1.18
C ASP A 141 44.91 -14.53 2.63
N LEU A 142 45.32 -15.74 3.02
CA LEU A 142 44.98 -16.32 4.33
C LEU A 142 45.93 -15.96 5.48
N GLU A 143 46.94 -15.11 5.27
CA GLU A 143 47.95 -14.82 6.31
C GLU A 143 47.94 -13.41 6.94
N SER A 144 47.03 -12.48 6.57
CA SER A 144 47.13 -11.09 7.11
C SER A 144 46.10 -10.68 8.17
N THR A 145 45.13 -11.53 8.54
CA THR A 145 44.07 -11.15 9.52
C THR A 145 44.14 -11.96 10.83
N LEU A 146 45.34 -12.02 11.41
CA LEU A 146 45.52 -12.37 12.82
C LEU A 146 46.39 -11.30 13.48
N HIS A 147 45.80 -10.16 13.81
CA HIS A 147 46.16 -9.35 14.98
C HIS A 147 45.22 -8.16 15.05
N THR A 148 44.39 -8.09 16.09
CA THR A 148 44.20 -6.91 16.97
C THR A 148 43.02 -7.21 17.92
N SER A 149 43.39 -7.63 19.15
CA SER A 149 42.93 -7.16 20.47
C SER A 149 41.42 -6.85 20.64
N ALA A 150 40.62 -7.59 21.42
CA ALA A 150 40.68 -7.84 22.87
C ALA A 150 40.81 -6.57 23.73
N THR A 151 39.65 -5.93 24.02
CA THR A 151 39.27 -5.07 25.19
C THR A 151 37.98 -4.35 24.78
N ALA A 152 36.91 -4.15 25.55
CA ALA A 152 36.71 -4.17 26.99
C ALA A 152 35.24 -4.46 27.31
N PHE A 153 35.04 -5.15 28.43
CA PHE A 153 33.80 -5.18 29.20
C PHE A 153 33.48 -3.77 29.72
N GLY A 154 32.21 -3.37 29.64
CA GLY A 154 31.68 -2.17 30.26
C GLY A 154 30.23 -2.41 30.67
N GLU A 155 30.06 -2.87 31.91
CA GLU A 155 28.79 -2.83 32.66
C GLU A 155 28.54 -1.40 33.16
N ALA A 156 27.31 -0.91 33.02
CA ALA A 156 26.66 0.13 33.84
C ALA A 156 25.19 0.21 33.40
N GLU A 157 24.28 -0.48 34.09
CA GLU A 157 23.36 0.04 35.12
C GLU A 157 22.11 0.76 34.56
N PRO A 158 20.90 0.34 34.97
CA PRO A 158 19.64 0.97 34.60
C PRO A 158 19.33 2.18 35.49
N SER A 159 18.96 3.31 34.90
CA SER A 159 18.43 4.47 35.64
C SER A 159 16.92 4.42 35.72
N ASP A 160 16.41 4.09 36.91
CA ASP A 160 15.06 4.44 37.37
C ASP A 160 14.98 5.93 37.69
N SER A 161 13.90 6.60 37.25
CA SER A 161 13.28 7.87 37.73
C SER A 161 12.47 8.44 36.56
N GLU A 162 11.25 8.97 36.69
CA GLU A 162 10.42 9.37 37.83
C GLU A 162 8.97 9.50 37.34
N GLU A 163 8.04 9.29 38.26
CA GLU A 163 6.62 9.62 38.16
C GLU A 163 6.38 11.15 38.08
N GLU A 164 5.47 11.59 37.23
CA GLU A 164 4.62 12.78 37.44
C GLU A 164 3.43 12.64 36.47
N SER A 165 2.24 12.20 36.90
CA SER A 165 1.23 12.97 37.64
C SER A 165 1.06 14.38 37.07
N ASP A 166 0.06 14.61 36.21
CA ASP A 166 -0.86 15.71 36.49
C ASP A 166 -2.17 15.73 35.69
N THR A 167 -3.25 15.76 36.49
CA THR A 167 -4.50 16.51 36.38
C THR A 167 -5.34 16.54 35.09
N VAL A 168 -6.46 15.84 35.22
CA VAL A 168 -7.83 16.22 34.84
C VAL A 168 -8.04 17.75 34.77
N ARG A 169 -8.55 18.22 33.64
CA ARG A 169 -9.28 19.49 33.54
C ARG A 169 -10.57 19.28 32.76
N THR A 170 -11.64 19.02 33.50
CA THR A 170 -13.02 19.31 33.10
C THR A 170 -13.22 20.82 33.18
N GLU A 171 -13.76 21.45 32.15
CA GLU A 171 -14.63 22.63 32.30
C GLU A 171 -15.37 22.96 30.99
N ASN A 172 -16.71 22.97 31.14
CA ASN A 172 -17.79 23.64 30.39
C ASN A 172 -18.11 23.26 28.94
#